data_AF-A0A7C5KL97-F1
#
_entry.id   AF-A0A7C5KL97-F1
#
_cell.length_a   1.000
_cell.length_b   1.000
_cell.length_c   1.000
_cell.angle_alpha   90.00
_cell.angle_beta   90.00
_cell.angle_gamma   90.00
#
_symmetry.space_group_name_H-M   'P 1'
#
loop_
_entity.id
_entity.type
_entity.pdbx_description
1 polymer ?
#
loop_
_entity_poly.entity_id
_entity_poly.type
_entity_poly.pdbx_seq_one_letter_code
_entity_poly.pdbx_strand_id
1 'polypeptide(L)' 'NGKALPETFGYVPDRNAYGYWVVPEGQYFVLGDNRPVSSDSREGWFVDRALIKGKVRACIWPPKSLRVF' A
#
# COMPACT_ATOMS: atom_id res chain seq x y z
N ASN A 1 -11.54 -7.56 19.89
CA ASN A 1 -11.37 -6.85 21.18
C ASN A 1 -10.15 -5.92 21.24
N GLY A 2 -9.69 -5.30 20.14
CA GLY A 2 -8.79 -4.13 20.20
C GLY A 2 -7.48 -4.26 21.00
N LYS A 3 -7.08 -5.46 21.42
CA LYS A 3 -5.83 -5.68 22.15
C LYS A 3 -4.70 -5.74 21.13
N ALA A 4 -3.79 -4.76 21.20
CA ALA A 4 -2.54 -4.81 20.48
C ALA A 4 -1.82 -6.12 20.85
N LEU A 5 -1.47 -6.90 19.84
CA LEU A 5 -0.61 -8.06 20.03
C LEU A 5 0.78 -7.55 20.39
N PRO A 6 1.55 -8.26 21.24
CA PRO A 6 2.94 -7.91 21.46
C PRO A 6 3.69 -8.03 20.13
N GLU A 7 4.02 -6.90 19.53
CA GLU A 7 4.71 -6.85 18.25
C GLU A 7 6.18 -7.24 18.48
N THR A 8 6.56 -8.43 18.03
CA THR A 8 7.95 -8.92 18.08
C THR A 8 8.78 -8.43 16.88
N PHE A 9 8.12 -7.76 15.92
CA PHE A 9 8.76 -7.14 14.77
C PHE A 9 9.27 -5.76 15.20
N GLY A 10 10.52 -5.44 14.85
CA GLY A 10 11.09 -4.13 15.16
C GLY A 10 10.28 -3.00 14.54
N TYR A 11 9.95 -1.97 15.33
CA TYR A 11 9.26 -0.78 14.84
C TYR A 11 10.16 -0.02 13.85
N VAL A 12 9.67 0.17 12.62
CA VAL A 12 10.32 1.02 11.61
C VAL A 12 9.45 2.25 11.40
N PRO A 13 9.91 3.47 11.76
CA PRO A 13 9.09 4.67 11.62
C PRO A 13 8.87 5.04 10.15
N ASP A 14 7.62 5.35 9.80
CA ASP A 14 7.28 5.95 8.51
C ASP A 14 7.55 7.46 8.55
N ARG A 15 8.70 7.88 8.00
CA ARG A 15 9.13 9.28 7.99
C ARG A 15 8.32 10.16 7.04
N ASN A 16 7.60 9.55 6.10
CA ASN A 16 6.80 10.24 5.08
C ASN A 16 5.30 10.00 5.31
N ALA A 17 4.89 9.73 6.56
CA ALA A 17 3.51 9.38 6.91
C ALA A 17 2.50 10.50 6.63
N TYR A 18 2.96 11.75 6.58
CA TYR A 18 2.10 12.93 6.48
C TYR A 18 2.52 13.83 5.32
N GLY A 19 1.52 14.32 4.57
CA GLY A 19 1.70 15.26 3.48
C GLY A 19 0.36 15.59 2.81
N TYR A 20 0.38 16.60 1.95
CA TYR A 20 -0.76 17.00 1.13
C TYR A 20 -0.38 16.91 -0.34
N TRP A 21 -1.21 16.24 -1.12
CA TRP A 21 -1.02 16.10 -2.57
C TRP A 21 -2.32 16.47 -3.28
N VAL A 22 -2.20 17.31 -4.31
CA VAL A 22 -3.29 17.52 -5.27
C VAL A 22 -3.08 16.52 -6.40
N VAL A 23 -3.94 15.52 -6.48
CA VAL A 23 -3.84 14.48 -7.51
C VAL A 23 -4.45 15.03 -8.81
N PRO A 24 -3.71 15.05 -9.93
CA PRO A 24 -4.25 15.47 -11.21
C PRO A 24 -5.41 14.61 -11.68
N GLU A 25 -6.26 15.16 -12.54
CA GLU A 25 -7.33 14.39 -13.18
C GLU A 25 -6.77 13.20 -13.96
N GLY A 26 -7.43 12.04 -13.86
CA GLY A 26 -6.98 10.82 -14.54
C GLY A 26 -5.76 10.15 -13.91
N GLN A 27 -5.25 10.65 -12.80
CA GLN A 27 -4.12 10.06 -12.08
C GLN A 27 -4.51 9.51 -10.70
N TYR A 28 -3.64 8.67 -10.15
CA TYR A 28 -3.83 8.01 -8.88
C TYR A 28 -2.60 8.21 -7.99
N PHE A 29 -2.87 8.52 -6.73
CA PHE A 29 -1.88 8.46 -5.66
C PHE A 29 -1.91 7.07 -5.04
N VAL A 30 -0.77 6.38 -5.05
CA VAL A 30 -0.66 4.99 -4.57
C VAL A 30 0.28 4.92 -3.37
N LEU A 31 0.01 3.98 -2.46
CA LEU A 31 0.82 3.69 -1.29
C LEU A 31 1.04 2.19 -1.18
N GLY A 32 2.27 1.78 -0.85
CA GLY A 32 2.53 0.40 -0.44
C GLY A 32 2.15 0.19 1.03
N ASP A 33 1.72 -1.03 1.38
CA ASP A 33 1.39 -1.37 2.77
C ASP A 33 2.63 -1.40 3.68
N ASN A 34 3.79 -1.77 3.14
CA ASN A 34 5.07 -1.70 3.86
C ASN A 34 5.62 -0.27 3.83
N ARG A 35 4.90 0.63 4.51
CA ARG A 35 5.06 2.09 4.39
C ARG A 35 6.49 2.60 4.51
N PRO A 36 7.31 2.18 5.50
CA PRO A 36 8.62 2.80 5.69
C PRO A 36 9.64 2.52 4.57
N VAL A 37 9.40 1.52 3.72
CA VAL A 37 10.35 1.07 2.69
C VAL A 37 9.71 0.93 1.30
N SER A 38 8.48 1.41 1.14
CA SER A 38 7.78 1.42 -0.14
C SER A 38 8.21 2.62 -0.96
N SER A 39 8.63 2.40 -2.21
CA SER A 39 8.76 3.46 -3.22
C SER A 39 7.40 3.65 -3.88
N ASP A 40 6.76 4.76 -3.58
CA ASP A 40 5.39 5.08 -3.98
C ASP A 40 5.18 6.59 -4.15
N SER A 41 3.94 7.02 -4.36
CA SER A 41 3.61 8.39 -4.76
C SER A 41 4.08 9.48 -3.79
N ARG A 42 4.45 9.13 -2.54
CA ARG A 42 5.07 10.07 -1.59
C ARG A 42 6.40 10.64 -2.09
N GLU A 43 7.05 9.98 -3.05
CA GLU A 43 8.29 10.45 -3.70
C GLU A 43 8.05 11.54 -4.77
N GLY A 44 6.79 11.91 -5.03
CA GLY A 44 6.45 13.04 -5.90
C GLY A 44 6.00 12.66 -7.30
N TRP A 45 5.48 11.44 -7.49
CA TRP A 45 4.95 10.96 -8.76
C TRP A 45 3.56 10.31 -8.59
N PHE A 46 2.81 10.21 -9.68
CA PHE A 46 1.47 9.61 -9.71
C PHE A 46 1.35 8.56 -10.81
N VAL A 47 0.33 7.71 -10.73
CA VAL A 47 0.06 6.67 -11.73
C VAL A 47 -1.07 7.11 -12.65
N ASP A 48 -0.83 7.13 -13.96
CA ASP A 48 -1.88 7.35 -14.96
C ASP A 48 -2.89 6.20 -14.95
N ARG A 49 -4.20 6.52 -15.05
CA ARG A 49 -5.29 5.55 -15.11
C ARG A 49 -5.06 4.46 -16.17
N ALA A 50 -4.47 4.80 -17.31
CA ALA A 50 -4.21 3.87 -18.40
C ALA A 50 -3.20 2.76 -18.04
N LEU A 51 -2.38 2.96 -17.01
CA LEU A 51 -1.42 1.96 -16.52
C LEU A 51 -2.05 0.96 -15.54
N ILE A 52 -3.25 1.24 -15.04
CA ILE A 52 -3.94 0.38 -14.08
C ILE A 52 -4.63 -0.77 -14.81
N LYS A 53 -4.12 -1.99 -14.60
CA LYS A 53 -4.67 -3.21 -15.21
C LYS A 53 -5.92 -3.75 -14.51
N GLY A 54 -6.08 -3.52 -13.20
CA GLY A 54 -7.21 -4.04 -12.45
C GLY A 54 -7.01 -4.03 -10.93
N LYS A 55 -7.92 -4.69 -10.22
CA LYS A 55 -7.90 -4.83 -8.75
C LYS A 55 -7.50 -6.24 -8.36
N VAL A 56 -6.64 -6.38 -7.35
CA VAL A 56 -6.32 -7.68 -6.74
C VAL A 56 -7.56 -8.19 -5.99
N ARG A 57 -7.94 -9.45 -6.23
CA ARG A 57 -9.14 -10.08 -5.64
C ARG A 57 -8.85 -11.37 -4.88
N ALA A 58 -7.71 -12.02 -5.13
CA ALA A 58 -7.35 -13.23 -4.43
C ALA A 58 -5.84 -13.42 -4.36
N CYS A 59 -5.39 -14.12 -3.33
CA CYS A 59 -4.06 -14.73 -3.25
C CYS A 59 -4.24 -16.24 -3.37
N ILE A 60 -3.77 -16.84 -4.47
CA ILE A 60 -4.00 -18.25 -4.79
C ILE A 60 -2.88 -19.19 -4.32
N TRP A 61 -1.75 -18.63 -3.85
CA TRP A 61 -0.58 -19.41 -3.44
C TRP A 61 -0.16 -19.11 -1.99
N PRO A 62 0.27 -20.13 -1.22
CA PRO A 62 0.20 -21.55 -1.54
C PRO A 62 -1.24 -22.07 -1.66
N PRO A 63 -1.51 -23.16 -2.42
CA PRO A 63 -2.89 -23.56 -2.76
C PRO A 63 -3.75 -23.88 -1.54
N LYS A 64 -3.12 -24.33 -0.43
CA LYS A 64 -3.79 -24.62 0.84
C LYS A 64 -4.23 -23.37 1.61
N SER A 65 -3.76 -22.19 1.21
CA SER A 65 -4.06 -20.91 1.85
C SER A 65 -4.68 -19.90 0.88
N LEU A 66 -5.50 -20.40 -0.07
CA LEU A 66 -6.31 -19.55 -0.94
C LEU A 66 -7.07 -18.52 -0.08
N ARG A 67 -6.91 -17.25 -0.44
CA ARG A 67 -7.60 -16.13 0.20
C ARG A 67 -8.28 -15.27 -0.85
N VAL A 68 -9.56 -14.98 -0.66
CA VAL A 68 -10.32 -14.00 -1.44
C VAL A 68 -10.51 -12.74 -0.60
N PHE A 69 -10.40 -11.56 -1.21
CA PHE A 69 -10.48 -10.24 -0.56
C PHE A 69 -11.78 -9.51 -0.89
#